data_AF-A0A081G186-F1
#
_entry.id   AF-A0A081G186-F1
#
_cell.length_a   1.000
_cell.length_b   1.000
_cell.length_c   1.000
_cell.angle_alpha   90.00
_cell.angle_beta   90.00
_cell.angle_gamma   90.00
#
_symmetry.space_group_name_H-M   'P 1'
#
loop_
_entity.id
_entity.type
_entity.pdbx_description
1 polymer ?
#
loop_
_entity_poly.entity_id
_entity_poly.type
_entity_poly.pdbx_seq_one_letter_code
_entity_poly.pdbx_strand_id
1 'polypeptide(L)' 'MNEENLTLVEIARRNGCEDPVTLAKIERAEYVSELIHGLFSWIARTASHVAHDASALFARHAH' A
#
# COMPACT_ATOMS: atom_id res chain seq x y z
N MET A 1 -7.68 14.49 20.20
CA MET A 1 -7.00 13.19 20.40
C MET A 1 -6.72 12.62 19.02
N ASN A 2 -5.44 12.55 18.63
CA ASN A 2 -4.98 11.99 17.35
C ASN A 2 -5.13 10.47 17.36
N GLU A 3 -6.32 9.96 17.05
CA GLU A 3 -6.51 8.52 16.81
C GLU A 3 -6.22 8.13 15.34
N GLU A 4 -5.99 9.10 14.46
CA GLU A 4 -5.90 8.87 13.01
C GLU A 4 -4.59 8.22 12.52
N ASN A 5 -3.57 8.06 13.38
CA ASN A 5 -2.26 7.52 13.00
C ASN A 5 -1.77 6.39 13.92
N LEU A 6 -2.67 5.66 14.59
CA LEU A 6 -2.27 4.51 15.39
C LEU A 6 -2.02 3.30 14.49
N THR A 7 -0.88 2.65 14.71
CA THR A 7 -0.59 1.34 14.09
C THR A 7 -1.58 0.29 14.59
N LEU A 8 -1.81 -0.75 13.78
CA LEU A 8 -2.70 -1.86 14.16
C LEU A 8 -2.24 -2.55 15.46
N VAL A 9 -0.93 -2.57 15.71
CA VAL A 9 -0.33 -3.08 16.95
C VAL A 9 -0.73 -2.23 18.17
N GLU A 10 -0.69 -0.90 18.05
CA GLU A 10 -1.08 0.01 19.13
C GLU A 10 -2.57 -0.08 19.43
N ILE A 11 -3.40 -0.23 18.39
CA ILE A 11 -4.83 -0.48 18.55
C ILE A 11 -5.05 -1.81 19.29
N ALA A 12 -4.34 -2.88 18.91
CA ALA A 12 -4.45 -4.17 19.58
C ALA A 12 -4.06 -4.09 21.07
N ARG A 13 -2.96 -3.40 21.39
CA ARG A 13 -2.54 -3.18 22.79
C ARG A 13 -3.59 -2.41 23.60
N ARG A 14 -4.17 -1.36 23.04
CA ARG A 14 -5.24 -0.57 23.71
C ARG A 14 -6.49 -1.40 24.01
N ASN A 15 -6.75 -2.44 23.21
CA ASN A 15 -7.85 -3.37 23.41
C ASN A 15 -7.50 -4.55 24.32
N GLY A 16 -6.35 -4.52 25.01
CA GLY A 16 -5.95 -5.55 25.97
C GLY A 16 -5.24 -6.76 25.36
N CYS A 17 -4.76 -6.67 24.11
CA CYS A 17 -3.91 -7.70 23.53
C CYS A 17 -2.47 -7.51 24.01
N GLU A 18 -2.02 -8.36 24.93
CA GLU A 18 -0.63 -8.36 25.46
C GLU A 18 0.19 -9.57 24.99
N ASP A 19 -0.43 -10.54 24.30
CA ASP A 19 0.28 -11.73 23.80
C ASP A 19 1.32 -11.33 22.75
N PRO A 20 2.63 -11.56 23.01
CA PRO A 20 3.69 -11.08 22.13
C PRO A 20 3.67 -11.76 20.76
N VAL A 21 3.22 -13.03 20.70
CA VAL A 21 3.12 -13.77 19.43
C VAL A 21 2.04 -13.17 18.54
N THR A 22 0.90 -12.82 19.11
CA THR A 22 -0.22 -12.19 18.41
C THR A 22 0.15 -10.78 17.95
N LEU A 23 0.77 -9.98 18.79
CA LEU A 23 1.23 -8.64 18.41
C LEU A 23 2.24 -8.69 17.25
N ALA A 24 3.20 -9.63 17.28
CA ALA A 24 4.15 -9.82 16.18
C ALA A 24 3.52 -10.36 14.88
N LYS A 25 2.35 -11.01 14.96
CA LYS A 25 1.58 -11.39 13.76
C LYS A 25 0.85 -10.18 13.18
N ILE A 26 0.29 -9.33 14.03
CA ILE A 26 -0.39 -8.09 13.62
C ILE A 26 0.60 -7.15 12.93
N GLU A 27 1.77 -6.92 13.54
CA GLU A 27 2.84 -6.09 12.97
C GLU A 27 3.28 -6.58 11.59
N ARG A 28 3.46 -7.89 11.43
CA ARG A 28 3.79 -8.49 10.12
C ARG A 28 2.69 -8.31 9.09
N ALA A 29 1.42 -8.45 9.50
CA ALA A 29 0.29 -8.27 8.60
C ALA A 29 0.18 -6.82 8.12
N GLU A 30 0.40 -5.86 9.02
CA GLU A 30 0.44 -4.43 8.72
C GLU A 30 1.53 -4.12 7.68
N TYR A 31 2.76 -4.59 7.93
CA TYR A 31 3.88 -4.43 7.01
C TYR A 31 3.61 -5.06 5.62
N VAL A 32 3.05 -6.28 5.58
CA VAL A 32 2.71 -6.94 4.31
C VAL A 32 1.64 -6.16 3.55
N SER A 33 0.65 -5.60 4.25
CA SER A 33 -0.38 -4.76 3.64
C SER A 33 0.21 -3.51 2.99
N GLU A 34 1.14 -2.82 3.67
CA GLU A 34 1.84 -1.66 3.12
C GLU A 34 2.66 -2.01 1.87
N LEU A 35 3.37 -3.14 1.88
CA LEU A 35 4.11 -3.62 0.71
C LEU A 35 3.20 -3.91 -0.48
N ILE A 36 2.06 -4.58 -0.24
CA ILE A 36 1.08 -4.88 -1.27
C ILE A 36 0.52 -3.58 -1.86
N HIS A 37 0.17 -2.61 -1.01
CA HIS A 37 -0.32 -1.32 -1.44
C HIS A 37 0.72 -0.56 -2.28
N GLY A 38 1.98 -0.54 -1.84
CA GLY A 38 3.10 0.04 -2.58
C GLY A 38 3.30 -0.63 -3.95
N LEU A 39 3.18 -1.95 -4.02
CA LEU A 39 3.28 -2.70 -5.28
C LEU A 39 2.14 -2.35 -6.24
N PHE A 40 0.89 -2.33 -5.78
CA PHE A 40 -0.25 -1.93 -6.63
C PHE A 40 -0.11 -0.50 -7.14
N SER A 41 0.33 0.43 -6.29
CA SER A 41 0.60 1.82 -6.68
C SER A 41 1.68 1.90 -7.76
N TRP A 42 2.76 1.13 -7.61
CA TRP A 42 3.82 1.05 -8.62
C TRP A 42 3.34 0.48 -9.96
N ILE A 43 2.54 -0.60 -9.93
CA ILE A 43 1.94 -1.20 -11.13
C ILE A 43 1.04 -0.17 -11.83
N ALA A 44 0.16 0.50 -11.10
CA ALA A 44 -0.76 1.48 -11.65
C ALA A 44 -0.02 2.64 -12.32
N ARG A 45 1.03 3.16 -11.69
CA ARG A 45 1.88 4.21 -12.27
C ARG A 45 2.56 3.75 -13.56
N THR A 46 3.10 2.54 -13.56
CA THR A 46 3.78 1.97 -14.74
C THR A 46 2.80 1.77 -15.89
N ALA A 47 1.61 1.24 -15.62
CA ALA A 47 0.56 1.10 -16.63
C ALA A 47 0.14 2.45 -17.22
N SER A 48 0.02 3.49 -16.38
CA SER A 48 -0.28 4.84 -16.84
C SER A 48 0.82 5.41 -17.76
N HIS A 49 2.09 5.20 -17.44
CA HIS A 49 3.22 5.62 -18.29
C HIS A 49 3.20 4.91 -19.64
N VAL A 50 3.02 3.58 -19.65
CA VAL A 50 2.94 2.81 -20.90
C VAL A 50 1.76 3.26 -21.76
N ALA A 51 0.60 3.52 -21.15
CA ALA A 51 -0.57 4.03 -21.86
C ALA A 51 -0.31 5.42 -22.49
N HIS A 52 0.41 6.29 -21.76
CA HIS A 52 0.81 7.60 -22.25
C HIS A 52 1.78 7.49 -23.44
N ASP A 53 2.81 6.66 -23.34
CA ASP A 53 3.79 6.44 -24.41
C ASP A 53 3.15 5.84 -25.67
N ALA A 54 2.25 4.85 -25.50
CA ALA A 54 1.50 4.26 -26.60
C ALA A 54 0.61 5.29 -27.29
N SER A 55 -0.11 6.12 -26.52
CA SER A 55 -0.93 7.20 -27.06
C SER A 55 -0.10 8.20 -27.88
N ALA A 56 1.09 8.57 -27.38
CA ALA A 56 2.00 9.47 -28.08
C ALA A 56 2.53 8.87 -29.40
N LEU A 57 2.79 7.56 -29.44
CA LEU A 57 3.22 6.86 -30.67
C LEU A 57 2.15 6.88 -31.76
N PHE A 58 0.89 6.62 -31.40
CA PHE A 58 -0.23 6.68 -32.34
C PHE A 58 -0.52 8.11 -32.81
N ALA A 59 -0.44 9.09 -31.91
CA ALA A 59 -0.62 10.49 -32.26
C ALA A 59 0.42 10.98 -33.30
N ARG A 60 1.66 10.46 -33.24
CA ARG A 60 2.72 10.78 -34.21
C ARG A 60 2.55 10.12 -35.58
N HIS A 61 1.87 8.97 -35.66
CA HIS A 61 1.63 8.25 -36.93
C HIS A 61 0.31 8.63 -37.62
N ALA A 62 -0.56 9.39 -36.93
CA ALA A 62 -1.82 9.89 -37.49
C ALA A 62 -1.65 11.19 -38.32
N HIS A 63 -0.47 11.81 -38.26
CA HIS A 63 -0.04 12.92 -39.11
C HIS A 63 0.81 12.43 -40.28
#